data_AF-N1R1U0-F1
#
_entry.id   AF-N1R1U0-F1
#
_cell.length_a   1.000
_cell.length_b   1.000
_cell.length_c   1.000
_cell.angle_alpha   90.00
_cell.angle_beta   90.00
_cell.angle_gamma   90.00
#
_symmetry.space_group_name_H-M   'P 1'
#
loop_
_entity.id
_entity.type
_entity.pdbx_description
1 polymer ?
#
loop_
_entity_poly.entity_id
_entity_poly.type
_entity_poly.pdbx_seq_one_letter_code
_entity_poly.pdbx_strand_id
1 'polypeptide(L)'
;MGLEPPSGGHVSHGYYTPSGKKVSGASIFFESLSYKVNPQTGYIDYDKLEDRAMDFHPKILICGGSSYPREWDFARMRLIADKCGAVLMCDMAHISGLVAAKECRSPFDYCDVVTSTTHKNLRGPRGGIIFFRKGKNMRKRGGSFSQGDENDYDFEDKINFAVFPSLQGGPHNNHIAALAITLKQVATPEYKAYIQQVKKNAQALASALLRRKCRLVTGGTDNHLVLWDLRTFGLTGKNFEKVCELCHISINKTPIYGDNGSISPGGVRIERTPAMTTRGCLEDDFEVIADFLIRATQIAGSVLKQHGKVQKEFLRGLENNKDIIELGNQVEAFASQFAMPGGPPEAKAAAEAADPEVPFVPAAEDMDFAVTATNLEVVPAGMSNLSAEPDSIPPSQWPGILDLSFSQAIPDASMIADSPQLQMRRRSVLALSMPATCWSERPTKTQYMNLRCMIVLYGFPWIGFGY
;
A
#
# COMPACT_ATOMS: atom_id res chain seq x y z
N MET A 1 0.51 12.82 14.50
CA MET A 1 -0.89 13.28 14.36
C MET A 1 -1.39 12.90 12.97
N GLY A 2 -2.54 12.21 12.87
CA GLY A 2 -3.06 11.64 11.61
C GLY A 2 -4.57 11.79 11.47
N LEU A 3 -5.13 11.46 10.30
CA LEU A 3 -6.58 11.50 10.09
C LEU A 3 -7.26 10.39 10.88
N GLU A 4 -8.36 10.69 11.57
CA GLU A 4 -9.14 9.71 12.32
C GLU A 4 -9.76 8.65 11.37
N PRO A 5 -9.74 7.33 11.70
CA PRO A 5 -10.27 6.31 10.79
C PRO A 5 -11.76 6.48 10.40
N PRO A 6 -12.68 6.81 11.33
CA PRO A 6 -14.03 7.28 10.98
C PRO A 6 -14.13 8.48 10.03
N SER A 7 -13.08 9.29 9.95
CA SER A 7 -12.98 10.43 9.03
C SER A 7 -12.29 10.05 7.71
N GLY A 8 -11.94 8.77 7.52
CA GLY A 8 -11.29 8.26 6.31
C GLY A 8 -9.78 7.99 6.45
N GLY A 9 -9.21 8.14 7.65
CA GLY A 9 -7.81 7.81 7.93
C GLY A 9 -7.54 6.31 8.02
N HIS A 10 -6.26 5.94 8.14
CA HIS A 10 -5.85 4.55 8.30
C HIS A 10 -5.45 4.23 9.74
N VAL A 11 -5.60 2.97 10.16
CA VAL A 11 -5.25 2.54 11.52
C VAL A 11 -3.78 2.77 11.86
N SER A 12 -2.87 2.69 10.88
CA SER A 12 -1.43 2.94 11.10
C SER A 12 -1.11 4.41 11.40
N HIS A 13 -2.05 5.34 11.22
CA HIS A 13 -1.83 6.78 11.48
C HIS A 13 -2.04 7.16 12.95
N GLY A 14 -2.28 6.16 13.81
CA GLY A 14 -2.57 6.32 15.24
C GLY A 14 -4.07 6.23 15.51
N TYR A 15 -4.51 5.05 15.96
CA TYR A 15 -5.91 4.80 16.27
C TYR A 15 -6.08 4.24 17.68
N TYR A 16 -6.90 4.94 18.46
CA TYR A 16 -7.42 4.53 19.75
C TYR A 16 -8.94 4.69 19.74
N THR A 17 -9.63 3.86 20.51
CA THR A 17 -11.09 3.96 20.65
C THR A 17 -11.49 5.20 21.45
N PRO A 18 -12.74 5.67 21.34
CA PRO A 18 -13.25 6.75 22.20
C PRO A 18 -13.13 6.44 23.70
N SER A 19 -13.11 5.16 24.08
CA SER A 19 -12.88 4.69 25.45
C SER A 19 -11.40 4.71 25.89
N GLY A 20 -10.49 5.20 25.04
CA GLY A 20 -9.06 5.30 25.32
C GLY A 20 -8.25 4.02 25.05
N LYS A 21 -8.87 2.96 24.53
CA LYS A 21 -8.14 1.72 24.20
C LYS A 21 -7.28 1.95 22.96
N LYS A 22 -5.96 1.87 23.12
CA LYS A 22 -4.97 1.94 22.03
C LYS A 22 -5.10 0.67 21.16
N VAL A 23 -5.40 0.83 19.87
CA VAL A 23 -5.64 -0.29 18.93
C VAL A 23 -4.46 -0.48 17.98
N SER A 24 -3.87 0.62 17.53
CA SER A 24 -2.77 0.60 16.58
C SER A 24 -1.42 0.58 17.30
N GLY A 25 -0.43 -0.13 16.75
CA GLY A 25 0.96 -0.03 17.20
C GLY A 25 1.45 1.41 17.25
N ALA A 26 1.01 2.25 16.29
CA ALA A 26 1.35 3.67 16.28
C ALA A 26 0.82 4.43 17.52
N SER A 27 -0.33 4.04 18.07
CA SER A 27 -0.87 4.64 19.31
C SER A 27 -0.31 4.02 20.59
N ILE A 28 0.25 2.80 20.49
CA ILE A 28 0.86 2.08 21.61
C ILE A 28 2.27 2.62 21.86
N PHE A 29 3.09 2.67 20.81
CA PHE A 29 4.49 3.09 20.90
C PHE A 29 4.68 4.61 20.82
N PHE A 30 3.70 5.34 20.26
CA PHE A 30 3.75 6.79 20.16
C PHE A 30 2.46 7.43 20.67
N GLU A 31 2.56 8.68 21.08
CA GLU A 31 1.40 9.48 21.46
C GLU A 31 0.73 10.04 20.20
N SER A 32 -0.46 9.53 19.92
CA SER A 32 -1.24 9.91 18.75
C SER A 32 -2.38 10.83 19.13
N LEU A 33 -2.50 11.95 18.43
CA LEU A 33 -3.71 12.78 18.37
C LEU A 33 -4.25 12.77 16.94
N SER A 34 -5.56 12.71 16.77
CA SER A 34 -6.19 12.65 15.45
C SER A 34 -6.88 13.95 15.07
N TYR A 35 -6.78 14.34 13.81
CA TYR A 35 -7.64 15.37 13.20
C TYR A 35 -8.80 14.72 12.46
N LYS A 36 -9.83 15.52 12.15
CA LYS A 36 -11.13 15.04 11.70
C LYS A 36 -11.60 15.80 10.46
N VAL A 37 -12.59 15.24 9.79
CA VAL A 37 -13.36 15.97 8.78
C VAL A 37 -14.41 16.85 9.45
N ASN A 38 -14.82 17.89 8.74
CA ASN A 38 -16.01 18.66 9.06
C ASN A 38 -17.25 17.74 8.91
N PRO A 39 -18.08 17.59 9.95
CA PRO A 39 -19.19 16.64 9.94
C PRO A 39 -20.29 17.00 8.93
N GLN A 40 -20.43 18.27 8.58
CA GLN A 40 -21.44 18.73 7.62
C GLN A 40 -20.99 18.56 6.18
N THR A 41 -19.74 18.90 5.86
CA THR A 41 -19.24 18.90 4.49
C THR A 41 -18.53 17.60 4.11
N GLY A 42 -17.98 16.88 5.09
CA GLY A 42 -17.16 15.69 4.92
C GLY A 42 -15.72 15.96 4.44
N TYR A 43 -15.34 17.23 4.28
CA TYR A 43 -13.97 17.64 3.94
C TYR A 43 -13.11 17.77 5.19
N ILE A 44 -11.79 17.63 5.07
CA ILE A 44 -10.87 17.85 6.19
C ILE A 44 -11.04 19.27 6.73
N ASP A 45 -11.20 19.39 8.05
CA ASP A 45 -11.29 20.69 8.75
C ASP A 45 -9.87 21.19 9.03
N TYR A 46 -9.28 21.88 8.05
CA TYR A 46 -7.88 22.33 8.10
C TYR A 46 -7.63 23.37 9.19
N ASP A 47 -8.62 24.18 9.54
CA ASP A 47 -8.49 25.20 10.57
C ASP A 47 -8.44 24.56 11.95
N LYS A 48 -9.34 23.62 12.25
CA LYS A 48 -9.25 22.83 13.50
C LYS A 48 -8.02 21.94 13.56
N LEU A 49 -7.55 21.47 12.40
CA LEU A 49 -6.28 20.76 12.34
C LEU A 49 -5.13 21.68 12.76
N GLU A 50 -5.10 22.92 12.25
CA GLU A 50 -4.08 23.90 12.63
C GLU A 50 -4.12 24.18 14.12
N ASP A 51 -5.29 24.52 14.68
CA ASP A 51 -5.45 24.80 16.12
C ASP A 51 -4.93 23.64 16.97
N ARG A 52 -5.37 22.41 16.67
CA ARG A 52 -4.93 21.22 17.41
C ARG A 52 -3.45 20.91 17.24
N ALA A 53 -2.88 21.16 16.07
CA ALA A 53 -1.46 20.94 15.84
C ALA A 53 -0.62 21.96 16.62
N MET A 54 -1.10 23.18 16.78
CA MET A 54 -0.46 24.21 17.60
C MET A 54 -0.55 23.91 19.09
N ASP A 55 -1.62 23.28 19.58
CA ASP A 55 -1.70 22.86 20.98
C ASP A 55 -0.83 21.62 21.24
N PHE A 56 -0.96 20.60 20.39
CA PHE A 56 -0.34 19.28 20.59
C PHE A 56 1.14 19.21 20.20
N HIS A 57 1.61 20.12 19.34
CA HIS A 57 2.99 20.15 18.83
C HIS A 57 3.49 18.78 18.29
N PRO A 58 2.82 18.20 17.27
CA PRO A 58 3.18 16.89 16.76
C PRO A 58 4.59 16.90 16.15
N LYS A 59 5.41 15.89 16.43
CA LYS A 59 6.69 15.70 15.71
C LYS A 59 6.50 15.25 14.26
N ILE A 60 5.43 14.50 13.99
CA ILE A 60 5.06 14.02 12.67
C ILE A 60 3.60 14.34 12.42
N LEU A 61 3.33 15.07 11.35
CA LEU A 61 1.99 15.29 10.81
C LEU A 61 1.80 14.38 9.59
N ILE A 62 0.74 13.56 9.61
CA ILE A 62 0.47 12.55 8.59
C ILE A 62 -0.72 13.02 7.75
N CYS A 63 -0.55 13.08 6.43
CA CYS A 63 -1.61 13.21 5.43
C CYS A 63 -1.75 11.92 4.61
N GLY A 64 -2.86 11.76 3.90
CA GLY A 64 -3.23 10.51 3.25
C GLY A 64 -4.24 9.71 4.08
N GLY A 65 -4.99 8.84 3.41
CA GLY A 65 -6.10 8.14 4.03
C GLY A 65 -6.56 6.94 3.22
N SER A 66 -7.42 6.13 3.84
CA SER A 66 -7.96 4.91 3.26
C SER A 66 -9.35 5.07 2.69
N SER A 67 -10.12 6.08 3.11
CA SER A 67 -11.54 6.21 2.72
C SER A 67 -11.97 7.67 2.53
N TYR A 68 -11.01 8.55 2.26
CA TYR A 68 -11.29 9.94 1.92
C TYR A 68 -11.49 10.08 0.40
N PRO A 69 -12.67 10.51 -0.09
CA PRO A 69 -13.01 10.50 -1.52
C PRO A 69 -12.51 11.73 -2.30
N ARG A 70 -11.82 12.69 -1.65
CA ARG A 70 -11.40 13.96 -2.24
C ARG A 70 -9.89 14.09 -2.31
N GLU A 71 -9.42 15.08 -3.09
CA GLU A 71 -8.01 15.45 -3.10
C GLU A 71 -7.55 16.08 -1.78
N TRP A 72 -6.24 16.02 -1.54
CA TRP A 72 -5.59 16.59 -0.36
C TRP A 72 -4.98 17.95 -0.69
N ASP A 73 -5.18 18.93 0.20
CA ASP A 73 -4.44 20.19 0.15
C ASP A 73 -3.08 20.04 0.85
N PHE A 74 -2.09 19.55 0.09
CA PHE A 74 -0.72 19.38 0.58
C PHE A 74 -0.03 20.71 0.92
N ALA A 75 -0.41 21.82 0.28
CA ALA A 75 0.15 23.13 0.57
C ALA A 75 -0.30 23.61 1.95
N ARG A 76 -1.60 23.49 2.25
CA ARG A 76 -2.13 23.79 3.59
C ARG A 76 -1.52 22.89 4.67
N MET A 77 -1.37 21.60 4.39
CA MET A 77 -0.71 20.66 5.33
C MET A 77 0.74 21.04 5.62
N ARG A 78 1.49 21.49 4.60
CA ARG A 78 2.87 21.97 4.78
C ARG A 78 2.93 23.22 5.63
N LEU A 79 2.07 24.21 5.37
CA LEU A 79 2.01 25.43 6.20
C LEU A 79 1.80 25.11 7.67
N ILE A 80 0.88 24.18 7.97
CA ILE A 80 0.61 23.75 9.36
C ILE A 80 1.83 23.03 9.95
N ALA A 81 2.43 22.11 9.19
CA ALA A 81 3.62 21.40 9.63
C ALA A 81 4.81 22.35 9.89
N ASP A 82 4.98 23.41 9.10
CA ASP A 82 6.03 24.41 9.31
C ASP A 82 5.78 25.22 10.59
N LYS A 83 4.53 25.62 10.85
CA LYS A 83 4.17 26.37 12.05
C LYS A 83 4.45 25.62 13.34
N CYS A 84 4.18 24.31 13.38
CA CYS A 84 4.44 23.48 14.57
C CYS A 84 5.83 22.81 14.56
N GLY A 85 6.64 23.01 13.52
CA GLY A 85 7.96 22.38 13.38
C GLY A 85 7.91 20.86 13.20
N ALA A 86 6.84 20.34 12.59
CA ALA A 86 6.62 18.91 12.35
C ALA A 86 7.22 18.44 11.01
N VAL A 87 7.60 17.17 10.96
CA VAL A 87 7.86 16.45 9.71
C VAL A 87 6.52 16.15 9.03
N LEU A 88 6.38 16.52 7.76
CA LEU A 88 5.19 16.18 6.98
C LEU A 88 5.38 14.85 6.27
N MET A 89 4.56 13.86 6.64
CA MET A 89 4.53 12.54 6.01
C MET A 89 3.24 12.35 5.21
N CYS A 90 3.32 11.89 3.97
CA CYS A 90 2.15 11.47 3.20
C CYS A 90 2.11 9.94 3.04
N ASP A 91 1.03 9.31 3.46
CA ASP A 91 0.72 7.93 3.10
C ASP A 91 -0.18 7.90 1.85
N MET A 92 0.45 7.73 0.69
CA MET A 92 -0.25 7.71 -0.60
C MET A 92 -0.71 6.31 -1.02
N ALA A 93 -0.80 5.35 -0.10
CA ALA A 93 -1.07 3.94 -0.41
C ALA A 93 -2.26 3.70 -1.35
N HIS A 94 -3.36 4.45 -1.17
CA HIS A 94 -4.56 4.33 -2.00
C HIS A 94 -4.46 5.10 -3.33
N ILE A 95 -3.68 6.18 -3.41
CA ILE A 95 -3.62 7.07 -4.59
C ILE A 95 -2.30 6.94 -5.37
N SER A 96 -1.43 6.00 -5.02
CA SER A 96 -0.09 5.87 -5.59
C SER A 96 -0.06 5.74 -7.11
N GLY A 97 -1.00 4.98 -7.68
CA GLY A 97 -1.18 4.90 -9.14
C GLY A 97 -1.61 6.22 -9.78
N LEU A 98 -2.49 6.99 -9.10
CA LEU A 98 -2.94 8.31 -9.56
C LEU A 98 -1.81 9.33 -9.51
N VAL A 99 -0.98 9.27 -8.46
CA VAL A 99 0.22 10.11 -8.35
C VAL A 99 1.22 9.77 -9.46
N ALA A 100 1.48 8.48 -9.70
CA ALA A 100 2.41 8.04 -10.74
C ALA A 100 1.97 8.44 -12.15
N ALA A 101 0.66 8.36 -12.44
CA ALA A 101 0.07 8.78 -13.71
C ALA A 101 -0.08 10.31 -13.85
N LYS A 102 0.26 11.10 -12.81
CA LYS A 102 0.07 12.56 -12.73
C LYS A 102 -1.40 12.99 -12.87
N GLU A 103 -2.31 12.16 -12.36
CA GLU A 103 -3.76 12.36 -12.39
C GLU A 103 -4.32 12.93 -11.08
N CYS A 104 -3.46 13.21 -10.10
CA CYS A 104 -3.80 13.94 -8.88
C CYS A 104 -2.60 14.79 -8.42
N ARG A 105 -2.84 15.69 -7.46
CA ARG A 105 -1.77 16.50 -6.87
C ARG A 105 -0.65 15.62 -6.30
N SER A 106 0.60 15.99 -6.58
CA SER A 106 1.76 15.25 -6.11
C SER A 106 2.07 15.58 -4.64
N PRO A 107 2.09 14.58 -3.73
CA PRO A 107 2.53 14.81 -2.35
C PRO A 107 4.03 15.14 -2.26
N PHE A 108 4.80 14.75 -3.28
CA PHE A 108 6.26 14.92 -3.30
C PHE A 108 6.70 16.38 -3.33
N ASP A 109 5.85 17.30 -3.77
CA ASP A 109 6.19 18.73 -3.83
C ASP A 109 6.30 19.34 -2.42
N TYR A 110 5.53 18.83 -1.47
CA TYR A 110 5.38 19.42 -0.14
C TYR A 110 5.93 18.53 0.98
N CYS A 111 5.74 17.22 0.90
CA CYS A 111 6.05 16.30 1.99
C CYS A 111 7.56 16.04 2.12
N ASP A 112 7.99 15.73 3.33
CA ASP A 112 9.37 15.36 3.66
C ASP A 112 9.59 13.84 3.47
N VAL A 113 8.58 13.06 3.83
CA VAL A 113 8.54 11.59 3.68
C VAL A 113 7.23 11.21 2.99
N VAL A 114 7.29 10.26 2.04
CA VAL A 114 6.11 9.70 1.39
C VAL A 114 6.17 8.19 1.49
N THR A 115 5.14 7.59 2.09
CA THR A 115 4.99 6.14 2.19
C THR A 115 3.88 5.67 1.24
N SER A 116 3.98 4.43 0.77
CA SER A 116 2.95 3.84 -0.08
C SER A 116 2.96 2.33 0.00
N THR A 117 1.80 1.72 -0.22
CA THR A 117 1.72 0.31 -0.61
C THR A 117 1.81 0.13 -2.12
N THR A 118 2.19 -1.05 -2.56
CA THR A 118 2.40 -1.36 -3.99
C THR A 118 1.30 -2.17 -4.65
N HIS A 119 0.33 -2.70 -3.89
CA HIS A 119 -0.67 -3.65 -4.38
C HIS A 119 -2.07 -3.07 -4.62
N LYS A 120 -2.27 -1.77 -4.38
CA LYS A 120 -3.57 -1.10 -4.58
C LYS A 120 -3.66 -0.60 -6.02
N ASN A 121 -3.83 0.70 -6.22
CA ASN A 121 -3.92 1.28 -7.56
C ASN A 121 -2.63 1.11 -8.38
N LEU A 122 -1.48 0.95 -7.71
CA LEU A 122 -0.20 0.63 -8.37
C LEU A 122 -0.17 -0.77 -9.01
N ARG A 123 -1.10 -1.67 -8.65
CA ARG A 123 -1.29 -3.00 -9.25
C ARG A 123 -0.07 -3.94 -9.17
N GLY A 124 0.79 -3.74 -8.19
CA GLY A 124 1.98 -4.56 -7.95
C GLY A 124 1.83 -5.63 -6.87
N PRO A 125 2.95 -6.26 -6.46
CA PRO A 125 2.94 -7.25 -5.39
C PRO A 125 2.61 -6.61 -4.04
N ARG A 126 2.25 -7.43 -3.05
CA ARG A 126 2.03 -6.95 -1.68
C ARG A 126 3.34 -6.50 -1.04
N GLY A 127 3.52 -5.19 -0.96
CA GLY A 127 4.70 -4.56 -0.40
C GLY A 127 4.42 -3.10 -0.04
N GLY A 128 5.46 -2.46 0.52
CA GLY A 128 5.51 -1.05 0.85
C GLY A 128 6.74 -0.38 0.25
N ILE A 129 6.69 0.93 0.19
CA ILE A 129 7.78 1.79 -0.26
C ILE A 129 7.82 3.02 0.65
N ILE A 130 9.02 3.45 1.01
CA ILE A 130 9.29 4.69 1.73
C ILE A 130 10.20 5.56 0.86
N PHE A 131 9.69 6.72 0.47
CA PHE A 131 10.45 7.79 -0.17
C PHE A 131 10.78 8.85 0.87
N PHE A 132 11.96 9.43 0.77
CA PHE A 132 12.43 10.48 1.66
C PHE A 132 13.23 11.53 0.90
N ARG A 133 13.19 12.77 1.39
CA ARG A 133 14.03 13.85 0.86
C ARG A 133 15.49 13.64 1.23
N LYS A 134 16.37 14.06 0.31
CA LYS A 134 17.83 14.05 0.47
C LYS A 134 18.41 15.42 0.07
N GLY A 135 19.62 15.71 0.55
CA GLY A 135 20.37 16.92 0.23
C GLY A 135 20.00 18.11 1.13
N LYS A 136 20.32 19.33 0.69
CA LYS A 136 20.12 20.54 1.48
C LYS A 136 18.65 20.78 1.79
N ASN A 137 18.33 20.90 3.08
CA ASN A 137 17.06 21.35 3.58
C ASN A 137 16.92 22.86 3.34
N MET A 138 16.42 23.21 2.15
CA MET A 138 16.17 24.59 1.75
C MET A 138 15.06 25.29 2.57
N ARG A 139 14.36 24.56 3.46
CA ARG A 139 13.17 25.04 4.18
C ARG A 139 13.46 25.50 5.61
N LYS A 140 14.61 25.11 6.19
CA LYS A 140 15.12 25.72 7.44
C LYS A 140 15.74 27.09 7.14
N ARG A 141 14.91 28.11 6.89
CA ARG A 141 15.30 29.52 6.88
C ARG A 141 14.53 30.25 7.97
N GLY A 142 14.96 30.12 9.24
CA GLY A 142 14.28 30.81 10.33
C GLY A 142 14.71 30.51 11.77
N GLY A 143 15.63 29.56 12.01
CA GLY A 143 16.22 29.33 13.33
C GLY A 143 17.61 29.97 13.43
N SER A 144 17.93 30.58 14.57
CA SER A 144 19.21 31.20 14.90
C SER A 144 20.41 30.48 14.26
N PHE A 145 21.19 31.22 13.47
CA PHE A 145 22.42 30.72 12.85
C PHE A 145 23.47 30.44 13.93
N SER A 146 23.46 29.23 14.47
CA SER A 146 24.64 28.67 15.13
C SER A 146 25.60 28.20 14.04
N GLN A 147 26.77 28.81 14.02
CA GLN A 147 27.83 28.59 13.03
C GLN A 147 28.30 27.12 13.09
N GLY A 148 27.82 26.28 12.15
CA GLY A 148 28.18 24.86 12.06
C GLY A 148 27.09 23.91 11.54
N ASP A 149 25.85 24.38 11.37
CA ASP A 149 24.72 23.50 11.03
C ASP A 149 24.75 23.01 9.57
N GLU A 150 25.13 21.75 9.36
CA GLU A 150 24.78 20.98 8.15
C GLU A 150 23.25 20.91 8.08
N ASN A 151 22.66 21.88 7.37
CA ASN A 151 21.22 21.93 7.07
C ASN A 151 20.80 20.83 6.08
N ASP A 152 21.38 19.64 6.13
CA ASP A 152 21.08 18.55 5.22
C ASP A 152 19.94 17.67 5.78
N TYR A 153 19.17 17.07 4.88
CA TYR A 153 18.16 16.09 5.23
C TYR A 153 18.83 14.80 5.72
N ASP A 154 18.72 14.52 7.01
CA ASP A 154 19.19 13.29 7.66
C ASP A 154 18.05 12.26 7.81
N PHE A 155 17.39 11.94 6.69
CA PHE A 155 16.33 10.93 6.66
C PHE A 155 16.81 9.57 6.13
N GLU A 156 17.81 9.55 5.25
CA GLU A 156 18.27 8.33 4.60
C GLU A 156 18.76 7.29 5.60
N ASP A 157 19.76 7.63 6.40
CA ASP A 157 20.38 6.68 7.34
C ASP A 157 19.38 6.25 8.42
N LYS A 158 18.56 7.19 8.92
CA LYS A 158 17.53 6.90 9.92
C LYS A 158 16.46 5.95 9.41
N ILE A 159 15.95 6.16 8.20
CA ILE A 159 14.90 5.31 7.62
C ILE A 159 15.47 3.95 7.25
N ASN A 160 16.66 3.90 6.65
CA ASN A 160 17.32 2.65 6.31
C ASN A 160 17.57 1.81 7.55
N PHE A 161 18.14 2.41 8.61
CA PHE A 161 18.40 1.75 9.89
C PHE A 161 17.11 1.27 10.58
N ALA A 162 16.06 2.08 10.55
CA ALA A 162 14.76 1.74 11.11
C ALA A 162 14.15 0.51 10.44
N VAL A 163 14.34 0.33 9.14
CA VAL A 163 13.88 -0.87 8.43
C VAL A 163 14.79 -2.06 8.72
N PHE A 164 16.10 -1.91 8.53
CA PHE A 164 17.09 -2.92 8.86
C PHE A 164 18.32 -2.25 9.49
N PRO A 165 18.78 -2.68 10.68
CA PRO A 165 18.41 -3.90 11.40
C PRO A 165 17.29 -3.72 12.45
N SER A 166 16.68 -2.55 12.59
CA SER A 166 15.83 -2.26 13.77
C SER A 166 14.50 -3.01 13.81
N LEU A 167 13.79 -3.15 12.68
CA LEU A 167 12.43 -3.71 12.65
C LEU A 167 12.31 -5.00 11.82
N GLN A 168 13.02 -5.09 10.69
CA GLN A 168 12.96 -6.22 9.77
C GLN A 168 14.26 -7.02 9.75
N GLY A 169 14.16 -8.27 9.29
CA GLY A 169 15.29 -9.15 9.01
C GLY A 169 15.68 -9.14 7.53
N GLY A 170 15.74 -10.32 6.90
CA GLY A 170 16.13 -10.46 5.49
C GLY A 170 15.07 -9.91 4.51
N PRO A 171 15.47 -9.18 3.45
CA PRO A 171 14.55 -8.66 2.45
C PRO A 171 13.96 -9.77 1.57
N HIS A 172 12.69 -9.64 1.19
CA HIS A 172 12.04 -10.59 0.27
C HIS A 172 12.33 -10.23 -1.19
N ASN A 173 13.46 -10.72 -1.71
CA ASN A 173 13.95 -10.39 -3.06
C ASN A 173 12.97 -10.73 -4.20
N ASN A 174 12.16 -11.77 -4.05
CA ASN A 174 11.12 -12.14 -5.02
C ASN A 174 10.07 -11.01 -5.20
N HIS A 175 9.68 -10.36 -4.11
CA HIS A 175 8.74 -9.23 -4.15
C HIS A 175 9.41 -7.95 -4.68
N ILE A 176 10.70 -7.74 -4.39
CA ILE A 176 11.46 -6.62 -4.95
C ILE A 176 11.55 -6.74 -6.48
N ALA A 177 11.85 -7.95 -6.98
CA ALA A 177 11.88 -8.22 -8.41
C ALA A 177 10.50 -7.99 -9.08
N ALA A 178 9.43 -8.52 -8.48
CA ALA A 178 8.06 -8.30 -8.97
C ALA A 178 7.68 -6.81 -8.96
N LEU A 179 8.11 -6.06 -7.95
CA LEU A 179 7.87 -4.63 -7.87
C LEU A 179 8.62 -3.85 -8.95
N ALA A 180 9.87 -4.22 -9.27
CA ALA A 180 10.62 -3.60 -10.35
C ALA A 180 9.88 -3.75 -11.70
N ILE A 181 9.30 -4.93 -11.95
CA ILE A 181 8.46 -5.18 -13.13
C ILE A 181 7.21 -4.29 -13.11
N THR A 182 6.52 -4.21 -11.97
CA THR A 182 5.34 -3.32 -11.84
C THR A 182 5.71 -1.87 -12.09
N LEU A 183 6.82 -1.36 -11.55
CA LEU A 183 7.25 0.02 -11.76
C LEU A 183 7.56 0.30 -13.23
N LYS A 184 8.10 -0.68 -13.97
CA LYS A 184 8.25 -0.59 -15.43
C LYS A 184 6.90 -0.48 -16.14
N GLN A 185 5.89 -1.26 -15.74
CA GLN A 185 4.54 -1.19 -16.30
C GLN A 185 3.84 0.13 -15.97
N VAL A 186 4.04 0.67 -14.76
CA VAL A 186 3.45 1.94 -14.33
C VAL A 186 3.99 3.13 -15.13
N ALA A 187 5.22 3.02 -15.66
CA ALA A 187 5.84 4.05 -16.47
C ALA A 187 5.33 4.11 -17.92
N THR A 188 4.49 3.17 -18.36
CA THR A 188 3.99 3.13 -19.74
C THR A 188 2.78 4.04 -19.95
N PRO A 189 2.55 4.56 -21.17
CA PRO A 189 1.41 5.43 -21.45
C PRO A 189 0.06 4.71 -21.30
N GLU A 190 0.00 3.40 -21.51
CA GLU A 190 -1.21 2.59 -21.34
C GLU A 190 -1.67 2.58 -19.88
N TYR A 191 -0.72 2.54 -18.93
CA TYR A 191 -1.05 2.65 -17.51
C TYR A 191 -1.68 4.00 -17.16
N LYS A 192 -1.21 5.09 -17.80
CA LYS A 192 -1.81 6.41 -17.63
C LYS A 192 -3.26 6.42 -18.14
N ALA A 193 -3.52 5.86 -19.32
CA ALA A 193 -4.87 5.74 -19.86
C ALA A 193 -5.78 4.91 -18.94
N TYR A 194 -5.27 3.80 -18.39
CA TYR A 194 -5.96 2.99 -17.40
C TYR A 194 -6.36 3.81 -16.16
N ILE A 195 -5.45 4.60 -15.58
CA ILE A 195 -5.76 5.41 -14.40
C ILE A 195 -6.78 6.52 -14.70
N GLN A 196 -6.72 7.11 -15.89
CA GLN A 196 -7.75 8.05 -16.34
C GLN A 196 -9.12 7.37 -16.39
N GLN A 197 -9.19 6.15 -16.93
CA GLN A 197 -10.42 5.37 -16.96
C GLN A 197 -10.93 5.03 -15.55
N VAL A 198 -10.04 4.68 -14.61
CA VAL A 198 -10.41 4.42 -13.21
C VAL A 198 -11.12 5.63 -12.58
N LYS A 199 -10.61 6.85 -12.81
CA LYS A 199 -11.25 8.09 -12.32
C LYS A 199 -12.61 8.32 -12.97
N LYS A 200 -12.71 8.17 -14.30
CA LYS A 200 -13.99 8.32 -15.03
C LYS A 200 -15.03 7.33 -14.53
N ASN A 201 -14.65 6.07 -14.38
CA ASN A 201 -15.51 5.01 -13.86
C ASN A 201 -15.99 5.29 -12.42
N ALA A 202 -15.10 5.79 -11.55
CA ALA A 202 -15.47 6.19 -10.20
C ALA A 202 -16.48 7.36 -10.19
N GLN A 203 -16.29 8.34 -11.08
CA GLN A 203 -17.21 9.47 -11.25
C GLN A 203 -18.55 9.05 -11.87
N ALA A 204 -18.54 8.12 -12.82
CA ALA A 204 -19.74 7.53 -13.42
C ALA A 204 -20.56 6.80 -12.35
N LEU A 205 -19.92 5.94 -11.56
CA LEU A 205 -20.55 5.24 -10.44
C LEU A 205 -21.13 6.22 -9.40
N ALA A 206 -20.37 7.26 -9.03
CA ALA A 206 -20.86 8.27 -8.09
C ALA A 206 -22.09 9.00 -8.65
N SER A 207 -22.05 9.43 -9.91
CA SER A 207 -23.16 10.11 -10.58
C SER A 207 -24.39 9.21 -10.69
N ALA A 208 -24.19 7.94 -11.03
CA ALA A 208 -25.21 6.91 -11.12
C ALA A 208 -25.92 6.69 -9.77
N LEU A 209 -25.17 6.64 -8.67
CA LEU A 209 -25.73 6.53 -7.32
C LEU A 209 -26.48 7.81 -6.91
N LEU A 210 -25.95 9.00 -7.23
CA LEU A 210 -26.61 10.28 -6.94
C LEU A 210 -27.95 10.41 -7.68
N ARG A 211 -28.04 10.02 -8.96
CA ARG A 211 -29.30 10.01 -9.73
C ARG A 211 -30.37 9.13 -9.08
N ARG A 212 -29.95 8.05 -8.42
CA ARG A 212 -30.83 7.13 -7.68
C ARG A 212 -31.12 7.59 -6.24
N LYS A 213 -30.85 8.86 -5.93
CA LYS A 213 -31.09 9.53 -4.63
C LYS A 213 -30.27 8.93 -3.46
N CYS A 214 -29.12 8.33 -3.75
CA CYS A 214 -28.19 7.87 -2.72
C CYS A 214 -27.38 9.04 -2.15
N ARG A 215 -27.15 9.02 -0.83
CA ARG A 215 -26.33 10.02 -0.15
C ARG A 215 -24.86 9.58 -0.16
N LEU A 216 -24.01 10.29 -0.91
CA LEU A 216 -22.56 10.06 -0.92
C LEU A 216 -21.86 11.02 0.04
N VAL A 217 -20.81 10.54 0.73
CA VAL A 217 -19.98 11.40 1.59
C VAL A 217 -19.23 12.40 0.70
N THR A 218 -19.30 13.68 1.04
CA THR A 218 -18.86 14.83 0.22
C THR A 218 -19.59 15.03 -1.12
N GLY A 219 -20.64 14.25 -1.42
CA GLY A 219 -21.45 14.38 -2.64
C GLY A 219 -20.76 13.93 -3.94
N GLY A 220 -19.66 13.19 -3.88
CA GLY A 220 -18.96 12.71 -5.08
C GLY A 220 -17.57 12.14 -4.77
N THR A 221 -16.72 12.04 -5.80
CA THR A 221 -15.35 11.56 -5.69
C THR A 221 -14.42 12.26 -6.68
N ASP A 222 -13.18 12.50 -6.27
CA ASP A 222 -12.09 12.99 -7.13
C ASP A 222 -11.04 11.90 -7.41
N ASN A 223 -11.19 10.74 -6.78
CA ASN A 223 -10.22 9.64 -6.83
C ASN A 223 -10.88 8.35 -7.34
N HIS A 224 -10.41 7.19 -6.87
CA HIS A 224 -10.87 5.87 -7.30
C HIS A 224 -11.97 5.28 -6.40
N LEU A 225 -12.29 5.88 -5.25
CA LEU A 225 -13.25 5.30 -4.30
C LEU A 225 -14.50 6.17 -4.15
N VAL A 226 -15.62 5.51 -3.86
CA VAL A 226 -16.88 6.16 -3.48
C VAL A 226 -17.26 5.70 -2.08
N LEU A 227 -17.59 6.65 -1.20
CA LEU A 227 -18.04 6.38 0.15
C LEU A 227 -19.55 6.67 0.23
N TRP A 228 -20.34 5.62 0.41
CA TRP A 228 -21.79 5.66 0.39
C TRP A 228 -22.37 5.56 1.80
N ASP A 229 -23.28 6.47 2.13
CA ASP A 229 -24.04 6.49 3.36
C ASP A 229 -25.38 5.73 3.21
N LEU A 230 -25.51 4.60 3.91
CA LEU A 230 -26.72 3.76 3.86
C LEU A 230 -27.77 4.14 4.92
N ARG A 231 -27.53 5.17 5.75
CA ARG A 231 -28.46 5.57 6.80
C ARG A 231 -29.80 6.04 6.25
N THR A 232 -29.81 6.59 5.04
CA THR A 232 -31.05 6.98 4.32
C THR A 232 -31.98 5.80 4.06
N PHE A 233 -31.42 4.59 3.98
CA PHE A 233 -32.17 3.35 3.78
C PHE A 233 -32.46 2.61 5.10
N GLY A 234 -32.02 3.16 6.25
CA GLY A 234 -32.15 2.50 7.55
C GLY A 234 -31.29 1.24 7.70
N LEU A 235 -30.30 1.04 6.82
CA LEU A 235 -29.42 -0.13 6.80
C LEU A 235 -28.12 0.15 7.56
N THR A 236 -27.52 -0.92 8.09
CA THR A 236 -26.16 -0.90 8.64
C THR A 236 -25.19 -1.44 7.60
N GLY A 237 -23.94 -0.95 7.60
CA GLY A 237 -22.92 -1.41 6.67
C GLY A 237 -22.64 -2.91 6.79
N LYS A 238 -22.72 -3.46 8.01
CA LYS A 238 -22.57 -4.90 8.29
C LYS A 238 -23.64 -5.76 7.61
N ASN A 239 -24.90 -5.33 7.67
CA ASN A 239 -26.00 -6.08 7.05
C ASN A 239 -25.90 -6.02 5.53
N PHE A 240 -25.63 -4.83 4.98
CA PHE A 240 -25.51 -4.65 3.55
C PHE A 240 -24.31 -5.40 2.95
N GLU A 241 -23.14 -5.34 3.60
CA GLU A 241 -21.95 -6.11 3.21
C GLU A 241 -22.26 -7.61 3.11
N LYS A 242 -23.01 -8.17 4.06
CA LYS A 242 -23.35 -9.60 4.04
C LYS A 242 -24.29 -9.96 2.89
N VAL A 243 -25.28 -9.12 2.60
CA VAL A 243 -26.17 -9.33 1.44
C VAL A 243 -25.38 -9.27 0.14
N CYS A 244 -24.51 -8.27 0.00
CA CYS A 244 -23.64 -8.15 -1.17
C CYS A 244 -22.74 -9.37 -1.33
N GLU A 245 -22.13 -9.87 -0.24
CA GLU A 245 -21.28 -11.07 -0.27
C GLU A 245 -22.03 -12.29 -0.79
N LEU A 246 -23.29 -12.49 -0.36
CA LEU A 246 -24.14 -13.58 -0.86
C LEU A 246 -24.58 -13.40 -2.33
N CYS A 247 -24.58 -12.17 -2.84
CA CYS A 247 -24.83 -11.87 -4.26
C CYS A 247 -23.53 -11.81 -5.09
N HIS A 248 -22.41 -12.31 -4.55
CA HIS A 248 -21.07 -12.27 -5.16
C HIS A 248 -20.52 -10.85 -5.43
N ILE A 249 -21.04 -9.85 -4.73
CA ILE A 249 -20.55 -8.47 -4.72
C ILE A 249 -19.73 -8.26 -3.45
N SER A 250 -18.42 -8.05 -3.59
CA SER A 250 -17.58 -7.80 -2.41
C SER A 250 -17.33 -6.31 -2.20
N ILE A 251 -17.82 -5.81 -1.07
CA ILE A 251 -17.65 -4.43 -0.59
C ILE A 251 -17.11 -4.44 0.83
N ASN A 252 -16.65 -3.28 1.31
CA ASN A 252 -16.16 -3.15 2.69
C ASN A 252 -17.05 -2.18 3.48
N LYS A 253 -17.50 -2.61 4.66
CA LYS A 253 -18.17 -1.71 5.62
C LYS A 253 -17.18 -0.68 6.16
N THR A 254 -17.59 0.57 6.27
CA THR A 254 -16.70 1.65 6.72
C THR A 254 -17.45 2.61 7.62
N PRO A 255 -16.91 2.98 8.78
CA PRO A 255 -17.51 3.98 9.64
C PRO A 255 -17.53 5.34 8.93
N ILE A 256 -18.62 6.08 9.09
CA ILE A 256 -18.80 7.42 8.53
C ILE A 256 -19.18 8.41 9.63
N TYR A 257 -18.80 9.67 9.42
CA TYR A 257 -19.24 10.76 10.27
C TYR A 257 -20.72 11.10 10.00
N GLY A 258 -21.47 11.30 11.08
CA GLY A 258 -22.82 11.86 11.01
C GLY A 258 -22.85 13.37 11.16
N ASP A 259 -23.99 13.94 10.78
CA ASP A 259 -24.24 15.38 10.79
C ASP A 259 -24.11 15.98 12.21
N ASN A 260 -24.37 15.17 13.24
CA ASN A 260 -24.21 15.52 14.67
C ASN A 260 -22.83 15.17 15.25
N GLY A 261 -21.89 14.73 14.42
CA GLY A 261 -20.56 14.31 14.84
C GLY A 261 -20.46 12.89 15.42
N SER A 262 -21.55 12.11 15.42
CA SER A 262 -21.54 10.72 15.86
C SER A 262 -20.96 9.79 14.78
N ILE A 263 -20.07 8.89 15.18
CA ILE A 263 -19.51 7.84 14.32
C ILE A 263 -20.59 6.78 14.10
N SER A 264 -20.98 6.56 12.84
CA SER A 264 -22.02 5.59 12.47
C SER A 264 -21.43 4.46 11.63
N PRO A 265 -21.71 3.17 11.94
CA PRO A 265 -21.25 2.03 11.14
C PRO A 265 -22.09 1.80 9.86
N GLY A 266 -22.81 2.82 9.41
CA GLY A 266 -23.75 2.76 8.28
C GLY A 266 -23.14 3.04 6.91
N GLY A 267 -21.83 3.26 6.84
CA GLY A 267 -21.15 3.53 5.57
C GLY A 267 -20.65 2.27 4.90
N VAL A 268 -20.57 2.31 3.57
CA VAL A 268 -19.85 1.33 2.77
C VAL A 268 -18.94 2.01 1.78
N ARG A 269 -17.76 1.43 1.63
CA ARG A 269 -16.74 1.90 0.71
C ARG A 269 -16.72 1.02 -0.52
N ILE A 270 -16.94 1.65 -1.66
CA ILE A 270 -16.85 1.00 -2.97
C ILE A 270 -15.51 1.39 -3.57
N GLU A 271 -14.53 0.50 -3.39
CA GLU A 271 -13.15 0.67 -3.86
C GLU A 271 -12.84 -0.12 -5.13
N ARG A 272 -13.81 -0.86 -5.68
CA ARG A 272 -13.55 -1.85 -6.73
C ARG A 272 -13.45 -1.27 -8.14
N THR A 273 -13.45 0.06 -8.30
CA THR A 273 -13.26 0.69 -9.61
C THR A 273 -11.93 0.29 -10.26
N PRO A 274 -10.77 0.23 -9.57
CA PRO A 274 -9.51 -0.16 -10.22
C PRO A 274 -9.49 -1.63 -10.63
N ALA A 275 -10.12 -2.51 -9.83
CA ALA A 275 -10.18 -3.94 -10.11
C ALA A 275 -11.04 -4.24 -11.33
N MET A 276 -12.26 -3.70 -11.40
CA MET A 276 -13.16 -3.90 -12.54
C MET A 276 -12.66 -3.19 -13.80
N THR A 277 -12.08 -1.98 -13.67
CA THR A 277 -11.44 -1.30 -14.81
C THR A 277 -10.26 -2.11 -15.37
N THR A 278 -9.54 -2.86 -14.53
CA THR A 278 -8.46 -3.76 -15.03
C THR A 278 -9.02 -4.90 -15.87
N ARG A 279 -10.25 -5.32 -15.62
CA ARG A 279 -10.94 -6.36 -16.40
C ARG A 279 -11.55 -5.83 -17.71
N GLY A 280 -11.51 -4.52 -17.93
CA GLY A 280 -12.03 -3.87 -19.13
C GLY A 280 -13.34 -3.09 -18.96
N CYS A 281 -13.89 -2.98 -17.75
CA CYS A 281 -15.15 -2.27 -17.55
C CYS A 281 -15.03 -0.76 -17.84
N LEU A 282 -16.03 -0.22 -18.53
CA LEU A 282 -16.16 1.20 -18.90
C LEU A 282 -17.30 1.89 -18.13
N GLU A 283 -17.56 3.16 -18.42
CA GLU A 283 -18.53 3.97 -17.68
C GLU A 283 -19.94 3.36 -17.65
N ASP A 284 -20.40 2.81 -18.77
CA ASP A 284 -21.73 2.20 -18.91
C ASP A 284 -21.88 0.95 -18.02
N ASP A 285 -20.82 0.15 -17.90
CA ASP A 285 -20.76 -1.01 -17.01
C ASP A 285 -20.89 -0.60 -15.54
N PHE A 286 -20.32 0.54 -15.16
CA PHE A 286 -20.45 1.08 -13.81
C PHE A 286 -21.86 1.60 -13.52
N GLU A 287 -22.66 1.94 -14.54
CA GLU A 287 -24.08 2.22 -14.35
C GLU A 287 -24.87 0.97 -14.00
N VAL A 288 -24.57 -0.16 -14.66
CA VAL A 288 -25.17 -1.48 -14.35
C VAL A 288 -24.76 -1.95 -12.95
N ILE A 289 -23.49 -1.78 -12.58
CA ILE A 289 -23.01 -2.08 -11.22
C ILE A 289 -23.76 -1.24 -10.18
N ALA A 290 -24.06 0.03 -10.48
CA ALA A 290 -24.88 0.87 -9.60
C ALA A 290 -26.30 0.30 -9.43
N ASP A 291 -26.91 -0.26 -10.49
CA ASP A 291 -28.21 -0.92 -10.39
C ASP A 291 -28.17 -2.19 -9.53
N PHE A 292 -27.14 -3.02 -9.67
CA PHE A 292 -26.97 -4.19 -8.81
C PHE A 292 -26.83 -3.80 -7.33
N LEU A 293 -26.08 -2.73 -7.04
CA LEU A 293 -25.94 -2.21 -5.67
C LEU A 293 -27.28 -1.71 -5.10
N ILE A 294 -28.09 -1.04 -5.90
CA ILE A 294 -29.41 -0.58 -5.48
C ILE A 294 -30.36 -1.74 -5.26
N ARG A 295 -30.37 -2.74 -6.14
CA ARG A 295 -31.15 -3.97 -5.92
C ARG A 295 -30.73 -4.68 -4.65
N ALA A 296 -29.44 -4.78 -4.37
CA ALA A 296 -28.94 -5.33 -3.11
C ALA A 296 -29.46 -4.54 -1.89
N THR A 297 -29.57 -3.20 -1.97
CA THR A 297 -30.16 -2.40 -0.87
C THR A 297 -31.65 -2.65 -0.69
N GLN A 298 -32.38 -2.85 -1.78
CA GLN A 298 -33.82 -3.16 -1.73
C GLN A 298 -34.05 -4.52 -1.08
N ILE A 299 -33.27 -5.54 -1.45
CA ILE A 299 -33.30 -6.87 -0.83
C ILE A 299 -32.99 -6.76 0.67
N ALA A 300 -31.89 -6.08 1.03
CA ALA A 300 -31.52 -5.87 2.43
C ALA A 300 -32.64 -5.15 3.22
N GLY A 301 -33.29 -4.16 2.62
CA GLY A 301 -34.43 -3.46 3.21
C GLY A 301 -35.66 -4.33 3.40
N SER A 302 -35.99 -5.20 2.43
CA SER A 302 -37.10 -6.14 2.51
C SER A 302 -36.88 -7.18 3.60
N VAL A 303 -35.68 -7.78 3.67
CA VAL A 303 -35.32 -8.75 4.72
C VAL A 303 -35.36 -8.09 6.10
N LEU A 304 -34.86 -6.85 6.22
CA LEU A 304 -34.89 -6.11 7.49
C LEU A 304 -36.32 -5.84 7.97
N LYS A 305 -37.26 -5.57 7.05
CA LYS A 305 -38.69 -5.38 7.38
C LYS A 305 -39.36 -6.67 7.83
N GLN A 306 -38.97 -7.82 7.26
CA GLN A 306 -39.58 -9.12 7.54
C GLN A 306 -39.05 -9.75 8.85
N HIS A 307 -37.74 -9.70 9.08
CA HIS A 307 -37.07 -10.40 10.19
C HIS A 307 -36.61 -9.48 11.33
N GLY A 308 -36.76 -8.16 11.16
CA GLY A 308 -36.41 -7.16 12.17
C GLY A 308 -34.91 -6.89 12.27
N LYS A 309 -34.54 -6.00 13.21
CA LYS A 309 -33.17 -5.47 13.37
C LYS A 309 -32.18 -6.42 14.07
N VAL A 310 -32.66 -7.55 14.60
CA VAL A 310 -31.82 -8.49 15.33
C VAL A 310 -30.95 -9.25 14.34
N GLN A 311 -29.62 -9.13 14.48
CA GLN A 311 -28.67 -9.65 13.49
C GLN A 311 -28.83 -11.14 13.21
N LYS A 312 -29.11 -11.95 14.25
CA LYS A 312 -29.30 -13.40 14.09
C LYS A 312 -30.52 -13.74 13.23
N GLU A 313 -31.63 -13.05 13.46
CA GLU A 313 -32.86 -13.24 12.67
C GLU A 313 -32.72 -12.68 11.25
N PHE A 314 -32.00 -11.56 11.10
CA PHE A 314 -31.65 -11.03 9.78
C PHE A 314 -30.85 -12.05 8.96
N LEU A 315 -29.83 -12.69 9.55
CA LEU A 315 -29.03 -13.71 8.87
C LEU A 315 -29.86 -14.92 8.45
N ARG A 316 -30.81 -15.37 9.29
CA ARG A 316 -31.73 -16.46 8.94
C ARG A 316 -32.63 -16.10 7.77
N GLY A 317 -33.06 -14.84 7.67
CA GLY A 317 -33.85 -14.33 6.54
C GLY A 317 -33.08 -14.21 5.22
N LEU A 318 -31.75 -14.33 5.25
CA LEU A 318 -30.91 -14.39 4.05
C LEU A 318 -30.78 -15.80 3.49
N GLU A 319 -30.99 -16.83 4.33
CA GLU A 319 -30.89 -18.22 3.91
C GLU A 319 -32.03 -18.57 2.94
N ASN A 320 -31.69 -19.08 1.76
CA ASN A 320 -32.61 -19.49 0.69
C ASN A 320 -33.51 -18.37 0.11
N ASN A 321 -33.11 -17.11 0.23
CA ASN A 321 -33.84 -16.02 -0.41
C ASN A 321 -33.65 -16.07 -1.94
N LYS A 322 -34.77 -16.18 -2.67
CA LYS A 322 -34.78 -16.28 -4.14
C LYS A 322 -34.19 -15.03 -4.80
N ASP A 323 -34.43 -13.85 -4.24
CA ASP A 323 -33.97 -12.59 -4.82
C ASP A 323 -32.44 -12.46 -4.75
N ILE A 324 -31.83 -13.01 -3.70
CA ILE A 324 -30.36 -13.04 -3.55
C ILE A 324 -29.74 -13.97 -4.59
N ILE A 325 -30.34 -15.14 -4.80
CA ILE A 325 -29.87 -16.11 -5.80
C ILE A 325 -30.00 -15.54 -7.21
N GLU A 326 -31.14 -14.89 -7.52
CA GLU A 326 -31.35 -14.26 -8.82
C GLU A 326 -30.34 -13.13 -9.08
N LEU A 327 -30.14 -12.25 -8.10
CA LEU A 327 -29.16 -11.17 -8.21
C LEU A 327 -27.74 -11.73 -8.34
N GLY A 328 -27.38 -12.75 -7.55
CA GLY A 328 -26.09 -13.44 -7.63
C GLY A 328 -25.82 -14.00 -9.03
N ASN A 329 -26.79 -14.72 -9.61
CA ASN A 329 -26.67 -15.27 -10.96
C ASN A 329 -26.48 -14.18 -12.03
N GLN A 330 -27.17 -13.05 -11.90
CA GLN A 330 -27.02 -11.93 -12.83
C GLN A 330 -25.66 -11.24 -12.69
N VAL A 331 -25.17 -11.10 -11.45
CA VAL A 331 -23.84 -10.55 -11.15
C VAL A 331 -22.76 -11.48 -11.72
N GLU A 332 -22.90 -12.79 -11.58
CA GLU A 332 -21.97 -13.77 -12.17
C GLU A 332 -22.00 -13.73 -13.70
N ALA A 333 -23.18 -13.70 -14.31
CA ALA A 333 -23.32 -13.63 -15.76
C ALA A 333 -22.66 -12.36 -16.32
N PHE A 334 -22.87 -11.22 -15.66
CA PHE A 334 -22.20 -9.96 -16.01
C PHE A 334 -20.68 -10.04 -15.79
N ALA A 335 -20.24 -10.54 -14.63
CA ALA A 335 -18.82 -10.63 -14.31
C ALA A 335 -18.06 -11.61 -15.21
N SER A 336 -18.72 -12.64 -15.78
CA SER A 336 -18.10 -13.65 -16.63
C SER A 336 -17.81 -13.16 -18.06
N GLN A 337 -18.37 -12.03 -18.46
CA GLN A 337 -18.14 -11.41 -19.77
C GLN A 337 -16.75 -10.77 -19.88
N PHE A 338 -16.14 -10.41 -18.75
CA PHE A 338 -14.88 -9.68 -18.71
C PHE A 338 -13.68 -10.60 -18.51
N ALA A 339 -12.57 -10.27 -19.17
CA ALA A 339 -11.31 -11.00 -19.01
C ALA A 339 -10.79 -10.96 -17.56
N MET A 340 -10.01 -11.97 -17.18
CA MET A 340 -9.36 -12.04 -15.88
C MET A 340 -7.83 -12.00 -16.02
N PRO A 341 -7.16 -10.91 -15.64
CA PRO A 341 -5.70 -10.82 -15.70
C PRO A 341 -5.07 -11.81 -14.72
N GLY A 342 -4.03 -12.53 -15.17
CA GLY A 342 -3.29 -13.49 -14.35
C GLY A 342 -3.96 -14.87 -14.20
N GLY A 343 -5.04 -15.13 -14.94
CA GLY A 343 -5.61 -16.48 -15.07
C GLY A 343 -4.77 -17.41 -15.96
N PRO A 344 -5.00 -18.73 -15.91
CA PRO A 344 -4.34 -19.68 -16.81
C PRO A 344 -4.63 -19.35 -18.29
N PRO A 345 -3.74 -19.74 -19.23
CA PRO A 345 -3.82 -19.37 -20.65
C PRO A 345 -5.17 -19.69 -21.32
N GLU A 346 -5.88 -20.71 -20.83
CA GLU A 346 -7.17 -21.17 -21.36
C GLU A 346 -8.30 -20.13 -21.20
N ALA A 347 -8.22 -19.24 -20.20
CA ALA A 347 -9.18 -18.14 -20.04
C ALA A 347 -8.87 -16.93 -20.96
N LYS A 348 -7.66 -16.87 -21.53
CA LYS A 348 -7.21 -15.82 -22.47
C LYS A 348 -7.86 -16.00 -23.85
N ALA A 349 -7.94 -17.24 -24.32
CA ALA A 349 -8.54 -17.61 -25.61
C ALA A 349 -10.07 -17.34 -25.69
N ALA A 350 -10.79 -17.42 -24.58
CA ALA A 350 -12.22 -17.10 -24.53
C ALA A 350 -12.50 -15.59 -24.63
N ALA A 351 -11.57 -14.75 -24.17
CA ALA A 351 -11.71 -13.29 -24.21
C ALA A 351 -11.33 -12.69 -25.58
N GLU A 352 -10.32 -13.26 -26.26
CA GLU A 352 -9.90 -12.82 -27.60
C GLU A 352 -10.94 -13.12 -28.69
N ALA A 353 -11.86 -14.07 -28.46
CA ALA A 353 -12.93 -14.40 -29.40
C ALA A 353 -14.12 -13.43 -29.37
N ALA A 354 -14.18 -12.49 -28.41
CA ALA A 354 -15.39 -11.72 -28.12
C ALA A 354 -15.40 -10.27 -28.65
N ASP A 355 -14.26 -9.65 -29.00
CA ASP A 355 -14.27 -8.24 -29.45
C ASP A 355 -13.01 -7.83 -30.25
N PRO A 356 -13.11 -7.47 -31.56
CA PRO A 356 -11.97 -7.05 -32.36
C PRO A 356 -11.66 -5.54 -32.34
N GLU A 357 -12.44 -4.69 -31.64
CA GLU A 357 -12.30 -3.22 -31.72
C GLU A 357 -11.72 -2.52 -30.47
N VAL A 358 -11.39 -3.24 -29.40
CA VAL A 358 -10.77 -2.63 -28.21
C VAL A 358 -9.24 -2.72 -28.32
N PRO A 359 -8.48 -1.61 -28.20
CA PRO A 359 -7.02 -1.67 -28.14
C PRO A 359 -6.59 -2.41 -26.87
N PHE A 360 -6.27 -3.69 -27.06
CA PHE A 360 -5.65 -4.56 -26.09
C PHE A 360 -4.35 -3.92 -25.57
N VAL A 361 -4.22 -3.77 -24.25
CA VAL A 361 -2.91 -3.57 -23.62
C VAL A 361 -2.24 -4.94 -23.62
N PRO A 362 -1.19 -5.18 -24.42
CA PRO A 362 -0.60 -6.50 -24.48
C PRO A 362 -0.07 -6.88 -23.10
N ALA A 363 -0.50 -8.04 -22.59
CA ALA A 363 0.40 -8.81 -21.74
C ALA A 363 1.68 -9.00 -22.57
N ALA A 364 2.82 -8.62 -22.04
CA ALA A 364 4.11 -8.70 -22.72
C ALA A 364 4.37 -10.15 -23.17
N GLU A 365 4.00 -10.44 -24.40
CA GLU A 365 4.36 -11.62 -25.16
C GLU A 365 4.98 -11.09 -26.46
N ASP A 366 6.07 -11.74 -26.86
CA ASP A 366 7.01 -11.40 -27.93
C ASP A 366 7.99 -10.24 -27.66
N MET A 367 8.79 -10.40 -26.60
CA MET A 367 10.22 -10.08 -26.72
C MET A 367 11.01 -11.38 -26.63
N ASP A 368 11.66 -11.75 -27.73
CA ASP A 368 12.58 -12.88 -27.82
C ASP A 368 13.52 -12.94 -26.60
N PHE A 369 13.31 -13.94 -25.75
CA PHE A 369 14.29 -14.33 -24.75
C PHE A 369 15.37 -15.17 -25.43
N ALA A 370 16.25 -14.51 -26.18
CA ALA A 370 17.55 -15.05 -26.49
C ALA A 370 18.50 -14.73 -25.32
N VAL A 371 18.59 -15.65 -24.36
CA VAL A 371 19.77 -15.73 -23.49
C VAL A 371 20.91 -16.29 -24.34
N THR A 372 21.56 -15.44 -25.13
CA THR A 372 22.87 -15.76 -25.67
C THR A 372 23.87 -15.63 -24.54
N ALA A 373 24.26 -16.77 -23.97
CA ALA A 373 25.50 -16.91 -23.24
C ALA A 373 26.65 -16.58 -24.20
N THR A 374 27.10 -15.32 -24.21
CA THR A 374 28.38 -14.97 -24.80
C THR A 374 29.46 -15.47 -23.86
N ASN A 375 30.00 -16.64 -24.18
CA ASN A 375 31.33 -17.05 -23.80
C ASN A 375 32.29 -15.91 -24.14
N LEU A 376 32.86 -15.25 -23.13
CA LEU A 376 34.07 -14.46 -23.30
C LEU A 376 35.20 -15.46 -23.54
N GLU A 377 35.41 -15.80 -24.82
CA GLU A 377 36.65 -16.38 -25.29
C GLU A 377 37.77 -15.36 -25.05
N VAL A 378 38.74 -15.75 -24.23
CA VAL A 378 40.02 -15.06 -24.11
C VAL A 378 40.80 -15.34 -25.40
N VAL A 379 40.90 -14.34 -26.26
CA VAL A 379 41.81 -14.38 -27.41
C VAL A 379 43.24 -14.11 -26.90
N PRO A 380 44.21 -15.01 -27.13
CA PRO A 380 45.58 -14.85 -26.65
C PRO A 380 46.37 -13.92 -27.56
N ALA A 381 47.02 -12.91 -26.98
CA ALA A 381 48.12 -12.21 -27.63
C ALA A 381 49.41 -13.04 -27.43
N GLY A 382 50.02 -13.45 -28.53
CA GLY A 382 51.18 -14.33 -28.55
C GLY A 382 52.54 -13.62 -28.41
N MET A 383 53.54 -14.45 -28.07
CA MET A 383 55.00 -14.26 -28.06
C MET A 383 55.54 -13.32 -26.96
N SER A 384 56.56 -13.65 -26.17
CA SER A 384 57.77 -14.45 -26.42
C SER A 384 58.38 -15.09 -25.15
N ASN A 385 59.11 -16.19 -25.36
CA ASN A 385 59.93 -16.98 -24.44
C ASN A 385 60.78 -16.20 -23.42
N LEU A 386 60.93 -16.74 -22.20
CA LEU A 386 62.23 -17.07 -21.55
C LEU A 386 62.02 -17.79 -20.19
N SER A 387 62.49 -19.03 -20.17
CA SER A 387 63.02 -19.88 -19.08
C SER A 387 63.16 -19.33 -17.65
N ALA A 388 62.70 -20.11 -16.64
CA ALA A 388 63.50 -20.81 -15.62
C ALA A 388 62.68 -21.06 -14.32
N GLU A 389 62.62 -22.32 -13.87
CA GLU A 389 62.33 -22.71 -12.47
C GLU A 389 63.61 -22.63 -11.60
N PRO A 390 63.62 -23.08 -10.33
CA PRO A 390 62.94 -22.54 -9.13
C PRO A 390 63.99 -22.27 -8.02
N ASP A 391 63.64 -21.58 -6.93
CA ASP A 391 64.43 -21.74 -5.69
C ASP A 391 63.64 -21.45 -4.41
N SER A 392 63.83 -22.38 -3.48
CA SER A 392 63.31 -22.46 -2.12
C SER A 392 64.25 -21.76 -1.12
N ILE A 393 63.74 -21.19 -0.02
CA ILE A 393 64.40 -20.98 1.32
C ILE A 393 63.39 -20.34 2.32
N PRO A 394 63.53 -20.55 3.66
CA PRO A 394 62.44 -20.88 4.60
C PRO A 394 62.14 -19.76 5.66
N PRO A 395 61.29 -19.99 6.69
CA PRO A 395 60.67 -18.93 7.49
C PRO A 395 61.51 -18.55 8.71
N SER A 396 61.57 -17.25 9.03
CA SER A 396 61.98 -16.80 10.36
C SER A 396 61.41 -15.42 10.68
N GLN A 397 61.08 -15.25 11.97
CA GLN A 397 60.76 -14.00 12.67
C GLN A 397 59.30 -13.56 12.69
N TRP A 398 58.56 -14.20 13.60
CA TRP A 398 57.50 -13.55 14.38
C TRP A 398 58.09 -13.03 15.70
N PRO A 399 57.64 -11.87 16.17
CA PRO A 399 57.18 -11.73 17.56
C PRO A 399 55.82 -11.02 17.57
N GLY A 400 54.93 -11.14 18.55
CA GLY A 400 54.92 -11.79 19.85
C GLY A 400 53.52 -11.60 20.43
N ILE A 401 53.09 -12.57 21.22
CA ILE A 401 51.80 -12.65 21.92
C ILE A 401 51.75 -11.61 23.05
N LEU A 402 50.56 -11.01 23.26
CA LEU A 402 50.13 -10.56 24.58
C LEU A 402 48.68 -11.02 24.81
N ASP A 403 48.57 -11.95 25.76
CA ASP A 403 47.37 -12.39 26.47
C ASP A 403 46.62 -11.20 27.09
N LEU A 404 45.28 -11.27 27.09
CA LEU A 404 44.47 -10.89 28.24
C LEU A 404 43.24 -11.80 28.32
N SER A 405 43.22 -12.60 29.37
CA SER A 405 42.16 -13.48 29.82
C SER A 405 41.00 -12.68 30.43
N PHE A 406 39.76 -13.13 30.21
CA PHE A 406 38.70 -13.02 31.21
C PHE A 406 37.77 -14.23 31.12
N SER A 407 37.42 -14.71 32.31
CA SER A 407 36.87 -16.01 32.65
C SER A 407 35.38 -15.91 32.98
N GLN A 408 34.64 -17.00 32.69
CA GLN A 408 33.42 -17.48 33.39
C GLN A 408 32.13 -16.65 33.25
N ALA A 409 30.92 -17.22 33.27
CA ALA A 409 30.43 -18.60 33.33
C ALA A 409 28.94 -18.63 32.93
N ILE A 410 28.50 -19.76 32.40
CA ILE A 410 27.10 -20.22 32.32
C ILE A 410 26.88 -21.20 33.48
N PRO A 411 25.67 -21.28 34.05
CA PRO A 411 25.08 -22.57 34.42
C PRO A 411 23.66 -22.68 33.84
N ASP A 412 23.38 -23.68 32.99
CA ASP A 412 22.95 -25.05 33.31
C ASP A 412 21.44 -25.19 33.49
N ALA A 413 20.82 -26.01 32.64
CA ALA A 413 20.00 -27.14 33.08
C ALA A 413 19.54 -27.96 31.87
N SER A 414 19.91 -29.23 31.91
CA SER A 414 19.63 -30.28 30.95
C SER A 414 18.43 -31.14 31.38
N MET A 415 17.90 -31.88 30.40
CA MET A 415 17.21 -33.17 30.53
C MET A 415 15.74 -33.19 30.96
N ILE A 416 14.89 -33.72 30.06
CA ILE A 416 14.27 -35.05 30.20
C ILE A 416 14.10 -35.63 28.78
N ALA A 417 14.49 -36.89 28.65
CA ALA A 417 14.48 -37.72 27.46
C ALA A 417 13.09 -38.33 27.20
N ASP A 418 12.78 -38.62 25.93
CA ASP A 418 12.46 -40.00 25.50
C ASP A 418 12.49 -40.11 23.97
N SER A 419 12.95 -41.27 23.50
CA SER A 419 13.27 -41.65 22.12
C SER A 419 12.42 -42.89 21.73
N PRO A 420 12.55 -43.56 20.56
CA PRO A 420 13.13 -43.21 19.25
C PRO A 420 12.19 -43.60 18.06
N GLN A 421 12.47 -43.10 16.84
CA GLN A 421 12.77 -43.96 15.66
C GLN A 421 13.01 -43.18 14.36
N LEU A 422 14.10 -43.59 13.70
CA LEU A 422 14.44 -43.53 12.28
C LEU A 422 15.04 -42.26 11.62
N GLN A 423 16.38 -42.29 11.59
CA GLN A 423 17.23 -42.34 10.39
C GLN A 423 17.47 -41.08 9.54
N MET A 424 18.65 -40.49 9.80
CA MET A 424 19.71 -40.14 8.85
C MET A 424 19.34 -39.78 7.40
N ARG A 425 19.70 -38.54 7.02
CA ARG A 425 20.68 -38.29 5.93
C ARG A 425 21.39 -36.95 6.18
N ARG A 426 22.68 -37.02 6.54
CA ARG A 426 23.62 -35.90 6.49
C ARG A 426 24.00 -35.64 5.02
N ARG A 427 23.95 -34.39 4.57
CA ARG A 427 24.89 -33.86 3.58
C ARG A 427 25.31 -32.45 4.01
N SER A 428 26.62 -32.31 4.10
CA SER A 428 27.39 -31.17 4.57
C SER A 428 27.24 -29.96 3.63
N VAL A 429 27.09 -28.77 4.19
CA VAL A 429 27.16 -27.48 3.49
C VAL A 429 28.61 -26.98 3.56
N LEU A 430 29.24 -26.79 2.41
CA LEU A 430 30.51 -26.09 2.28
C LEU A 430 30.20 -24.59 2.14
N ALA A 431 30.62 -23.79 3.11
CA ALA A 431 30.56 -22.33 3.05
C ALA A 431 31.81 -21.80 2.34
N LEU A 432 31.62 -21.02 1.28
CA LEU A 432 32.69 -20.23 0.65
C LEU A 432 32.32 -18.75 0.78
N SER A 433 33.14 -18.05 1.56
CA SER A 433 33.15 -16.59 1.67
C SER A 433 34.12 -16.03 0.64
N MET A 434 33.77 -14.91 0.00
CA MET A 434 34.70 -14.08 -0.77
C MET A 434 34.44 -12.60 -0.49
N PRO A 435 35.48 -11.74 -0.47
CA PRO A 435 35.43 -10.40 0.09
C PRO A 435 35.00 -9.32 -0.92
N ALA A 436 34.47 -8.24 -0.36
CA ALA A 436 34.08 -7.01 -1.06
C ALA A 436 35.31 -6.27 -1.64
N THR A 437 35.18 -5.75 -2.86
CA THR A 437 36.08 -4.75 -3.41
C THR A 437 35.33 -3.44 -3.70
N CYS A 438 35.92 -2.37 -3.21
CA CYS A 438 35.52 -0.97 -3.29
C CYS A 438 35.94 -0.38 -4.64
N TRP A 439 35.06 0.34 -5.33
CA TRP A 439 35.44 1.27 -6.39
C TRP A 439 34.68 2.59 -6.24
N SER A 440 35.45 3.67 -6.12
CA SER A 440 35.03 5.06 -6.00
C SER A 440 35.22 5.77 -7.34
N GLU A 441 34.21 6.53 -7.80
CA GLU A 441 34.43 7.62 -8.76
C GLU A 441 33.53 8.83 -8.47
N ARG A 442 34.10 10.03 -8.63
CA ARG A 442 33.52 11.36 -8.37
C ARG A 442 33.00 12.01 -9.69
N PRO A 443 32.19 13.09 -9.62
CA PRO A 443 31.02 13.27 -10.49
C PRO A 443 31.18 14.31 -11.61
N THR A 444 30.31 14.24 -12.62
CA THR A 444 30.00 15.36 -13.53
C THR A 444 28.56 15.85 -13.35
N LYS A 445 28.40 17.17 -13.41
CA LYS A 445 27.22 17.96 -13.03
C LYS A 445 26.01 17.70 -13.95
N THR A 446 24.85 17.38 -13.38
CA THR A 446 23.54 17.85 -13.86
C THR A 446 22.55 17.86 -12.69
N GLN A 447 21.87 18.98 -12.46
CA GLN A 447 20.86 19.15 -11.42
C GLN A 447 19.61 18.31 -11.74
N TYR A 448 19.40 17.24 -10.99
CA TYR A 448 18.11 16.55 -10.88
C TYR A 448 17.73 16.49 -9.39
N MET A 449 16.46 16.77 -9.08
CA MET A 449 15.89 16.50 -7.75
C MET A 449 16.03 15.00 -7.47
N ASN A 450 17.01 14.62 -6.65
CA ASN A 450 17.29 13.24 -6.31
C ASN A 450 16.30 12.74 -5.25
N LEU A 451 15.13 12.26 -5.68
CA LEU A 451 14.35 11.31 -4.89
C LEU A 451 14.88 9.90 -5.13
N ARG A 452 15.25 9.20 -4.07
CA ARG A 452 15.45 7.75 -4.10
C ARG A 452 14.32 7.06 -3.31
N CYS A 453 14.04 5.84 -3.71
CA CYS A 453 12.95 4.98 -3.26
C CYS A 453 13.57 3.83 -2.46
N MET A 454 13.13 3.60 -1.22
CA MET A 454 13.44 2.35 -0.51
C MET A 454 12.20 1.47 -0.46
N ILE A 455 12.34 0.22 -0.88
CA ILE A 455 11.26 -0.78 -0.90
C ILE A 455 11.25 -1.47 0.46
N VAL A 456 10.11 -1.42 1.16
CA VAL A 456 9.90 -2.01 2.50
C VAL A 456 8.75 -3.00 2.42
N LEU A 457 9.03 -4.29 2.55
CA LEU A 457 8.02 -5.33 2.32
C LEU A 457 7.42 -5.80 3.64
N TYR A 458 6.09 -5.88 3.69
CA TYR A 458 5.35 -6.48 4.81
C TYR A 458 4.86 -7.87 4.42
N GLY A 459 5.12 -8.84 5.29
CA GLY A 459 4.47 -10.14 5.29
C GLY A 459 4.14 -10.56 6.72
N PHE A 460 2.95 -10.20 7.20
CA PHE A 460 2.30 -10.90 8.31
C PHE A 460 1.00 -11.50 7.78
N PRO A 461 0.75 -12.82 7.96
CA PRO A 461 -0.54 -13.41 7.66
C PRO A 461 -1.54 -12.91 8.70
N TRP A 462 -2.36 -11.93 8.33
CA TRP A 462 -3.54 -11.59 9.11
C TRP A 462 -4.60 -12.68 8.90
N ILE A 463 -4.69 -13.58 9.87
CA ILE A 463 -5.90 -14.40 10.11
C ILE A 463 -6.99 -13.42 10.52
N GLY A 464 -8.09 -13.39 9.76
CA GLY A 464 -9.24 -12.55 10.03
C GLY A 464 -9.84 -12.90 11.38
N PHE A 465 -9.71 -12.01 12.36
CA PHE A 465 -10.55 -12.02 13.55
C PHE A 465 -11.81 -11.20 13.23
N GLY A 466 -12.90 -11.91 13.00
CA GLY A 466 -14.24 -11.34 13.10
C GLY A 466 -14.54 -10.99 14.55
N TYR A 467 -15.02 -9.77 14.75
CA TYR A 467 -15.81 -9.37 15.92
C TYR A 467 -17.14 -8.79 15.42
#